data_AF-A0A016SUH7-F1
#
_entry.id   AF-A0A016SUH7-F1
#
_cell.length_a   1.000
_cell.length_b   1.000
_cell.length_c   1.000
_cell.angle_alpha   90.00
_cell.angle_beta   90.00
_cell.angle_gamma   90.00
#
_symmetry.space_group_name_H-M   'P 1'
#
loop_
_entity.id
_entity.type
_entity.pdbx_description
1 polymer ?
#
loop_
_entity_poly.entity_id
_entity_poly.type
_entity_poly.pdbx_seq_one_letter_code
_entity_poly.pdbx_strand_id
1 'polypeptide(L)'
;MGLYLFNFGILQGMAYPLISAPSNTLLSEILGPRKQGTIQGLFAFTGSMAQFIVPIFSTSLFEMSGYKYIMVYHLIIIAFAALMAFILRKRLVPLELTPTIGKATKYKRGTFYRM
;
A
#
# COMPACT_ATOMS: atom_id res chain seq x y z
N MET A 1 -10.25 -23.85 19.22
CA MET A 1 -8.96 -23.87 18.49
C MET A 1 -9.13 -23.92 16.97
N GLY A 2 -9.96 -24.81 16.42
CA GLY A 2 -10.20 -24.88 14.96
C GLY A 2 -10.68 -23.57 14.31
N LEU A 3 -11.65 -22.88 14.93
CA LEU A 3 -12.12 -21.57 14.44
C LEU A 3 -11.01 -20.49 14.45
N TYR A 4 -10.14 -20.51 15.46
CA TYR A 4 -9.01 -19.58 15.55
C TYR A 4 -7.98 -19.84 14.44
N LEU A 5 -7.62 -21.11 14.23
CA LEU A 5 -6.71 -21.53 13.16
C LEU A 5 -7.29 -21.26 11.76
N PHE A 6 -8.60 -21.44 11.58
CA PHE A 6 -9.29 -21.09 10.34
C PHE A 6 -9.23 -19.58 10.08
N ASN A 7 -9.53 -18.75 11.09
CA ASN A 7 -9.49 -17.30 10.97
C ASN A 7 -8.06 -16.81 10.66
N PHE A 8 -7.08 -17.26 11.44
CA PHE A 8 -5.69 -16.87 11.27
C PHE A 8 -5.08 -17.43 9.98
N GLY A 9 -5.36 -18.67 9.63
CA GLY A 9 -4.79 -19.30 8.44
C GLY A 9 -5.42 -18.80 7.14
N ILE A 10 -6.74 -18.78 7.07
CA ILE A 10 -7.45 -18.52 5.80
C ILE A 10 -7.76 -17.03 5.66
N LEU A 11 -8.38 -16.39 6.66
CA LEU A 11 -8.79 -14.99 6.51
C LEU A 11 -7.59 -14.05 6.49
N GLN A 12 -6.64 -14.20 7.44
CA GLN A 12 -5.43 -13.37 7.44
C GLN A 12 -4.52 -13.71 6.24
N GLY A 13 -4.37 -15.01 5.92
CA GLY A 13 -3.56 -15.48 4.80
C GLY A 13 -4.04 -14.98 3.44
N MET A 14 -5.36 -14.89 3.22
CA MET A 14 -5.93 -14.32 1.99
C MET A 14 -5.92 -12.79 1.97
N ALA A 15 -6.09 -12.13 3.12
CA ALA A 15 -6.14 -10.67 3.19
C ALA A 15 -4.81 -10.01 2.76
N TYR A 16 -3.67 -10.61 3.13
CA TYR A 16 -2.36 -10.04 2.81
C TYR A 16 -2.06 -9.89 1.30
N PRO A 17 -2.20 -10.92 0.44
CA PRO A 17 -1.99 -10.78 -0.99
C PRO A 17 -3.03 -9.86 -1.66
N LEU A 18 -4.28 -9.86 -1.17
CA LEU A 18 -5.34 -9.01 -1.70
C LEU A 18 -5.05 -7.51 -1.52
N ILE A 19 -4.31 -7.13 -0.48
CA ILE A 19 -3.94 -5.73 -0.23
C ILE A 19 -2.61 -5.39 -0.92
N SER A 20 -1.62 -6.27 -0.81
CA SER A 20 -0.26 -5.99 -1.28
C SER A 20 -0.14 -5.97 -2.81
N ALA A 21 -0.83 -6.85 -3.53
CA ALA A 21 -0.77 -6.91 -4.99
C ALA A 21 -1.30 -5.61 -5.66
N PRO A 22 -2.55 -5.17 -5.42
CA PRO A 22 -3.05 -3.94 -6.05
C PRO A 22 -2.29 -2.70 -5.58
N SER A 23 -1.79 -2.66 -4.35
CA SER A 23 -1.02 -1.52 -3.85
C SER A 23 0.28 -1.31 -4.61
N ASN A 24 0.99 -2.40 -4.92
CA ASN A 24 2.23 -2.35 -5.70
C ASN A 24 1.98 -2.03 -7.19
N THR A 25 0.90 -2.59 -7.76
CA THR A 25 0.47 -2.28 -9.14
C THR A 25 0.11 -0.81 -9.27
N LEU A 26 -0.72 -0.30 -8.35
CA LEU A 26 -1.17 1.08 -8.32
C LEU A 26 -0.01 2.06 -8.17
N LEU A 27 0.96 1.75 -7.30
CA LEU A 27 2.18 2.56 -7.16
C LEU A 27 2.95 2.64 -8.48
N SER A 28 3.02 1.54 -9.22
CA SER A 28 3.74 1.48 -10.50
C SER A 28 3.00 2.22 -11.61
N GLU A 29 1.67 2.12 -11.67
CA GLU A 29 0.81 2.82 -12.63
C GLU A 29 0.78 4.34 -12.40
N ILE A 30 0.70 4.79 -11.15
CA ILE A 30 0.69 6.22 -10.82
C ILE A 30 2.05 6.87 -11.11
N LEU A 31 3.17 6.17 -10.92
CA LEU A 31 4.48 6.79 -11.10
C LEU A 31 4.96 6.82 -12.56
N GLY A 32 4.67 5.76 -13.31
CA GLY A 32 5.25 5.49 -14.62
C GLY A 32 6.75 5.19 -14.63
N PRO A 33 7.35 5.00 -15.83
CA PRO A 33 8.67 4.36 -15.98
C PRO A 33 9.86 5.26 -15.58
N ARG A 34 9.65 6.57 -15.37
CA ARG A 34 10.76 7.54 -15.30
C ARG A 34 11.51 7.54 -13.96
N LYS A 35 10.90 7.04 -12.87
CA LYS A 35 11.48 7.03 -11.50
C LYS A 35 11.01 5.86 -10.62
N GLN A 36 10.57 4.76 -11.24
CA GLN A 36 9.93 3.65 -10.54
C GLN A 36 10.82 3.02 -9.45
N GLY A 37 12.10 2.78 -9.74
CA GLY A 37 13.02 2.11 -8.80
C GLY A 37 13.24 2.87 -7.49
N THR A 38 13.42 4.19 -7.53
CA THR A 38 13.68 4.99 -6.31
C THR A 38 12.46 5.05 -5.39
N ILE A 39 11.25 5.22 -5.96
CA ILE A 39 10.03 5.30 -5.15
C ILE A 39 9.59 3.92 -4.65
N GLN A 40 9.73 2.87 -5.47
CA GLN A 40 9.52 1.50 -4.98
C GLN A 40 10.54 1.14 -3.90
N GLY A 41 11.79 1.58 -4.03
CA GLY A 41 12.81 1.41 -2.98
C GLY A 41 12.44 2.15 -1.68
N LEU A 42 11.94 3.38 -1.77
CA LEU A 42 11.45 4.13 -0.60
C LEU A 42 10.24 3.45 0.04
N PHE A 43 9.30 2.94 -0.77
CA PHE A 43 8.15 2.18 -0.29
C PHE A 43 8.59 0.91 0.45
N ALA A 44 9.49 0.13 -0.15
CA ALA A 44 10.06 -1.06 0.48
C ALA A 44 10.80 -0.73 1.79
N PHE A 45 11.58 0.36 1.81
CA PHE A 45 12.25 0.84 3.02
C PHE A 45 11.26 1.17 4.14
N THR A 46 10.18 1.89 3.83
CA THR A 46 9.13 2.18 4.84
C THR A 46 8.44 0.92 5.35
N GLY A 47 8.22 -0.07 4.48
CA GLY A 47 7.69 -1.37 4.87
C GLY A 47 8.60 -2.11 5.85
N SER A 48 9.90 -2.15 5.57
CA SER A 48 10.89 -2.79 6.45
C SER A 48 11.02 -2.06 7.80
N MET A 49 10.97 -0.73 7.82
CA MET A 49 10.94 0.04 9.07
C MET A 49 9.70 -0.29 9.92
N ALA A 50 8.52 -0.39 9.28
CA ALA A 50 7.30 -0.76 9.98
C ALA A 50 7.38 -2.17 10.58
N GLN A 51 7.97 -3.14 9.85
CA GLN A 51 8.19 -4.49 10.36
C GLN A 51 9.11 -4.56 11.57
N PHE A 52 10.02 -3.58 11.73
CA PHE A 52 10.85 -3.48 12.92
C PHE A 52 10.12 -2.83 14.11
N ILE A 53 9.42 -1.72 13.86
CA ILE A 53 8.78 -0.92 14.92
C ILE A 53 7.53 -1.59 15.48
N VAL A 54 6.71 -2.20 14.62
CA VAL A 54 5.40 -2.77 15.01
C VAL A 54 5.52 -3.89 16.04
N PRO A 55 6.41 -4.89 15.89
CA PRO A 55 6.55 -5.95 16.90
C PRO A 55 7.05 -5.42 18.24
N ILE A 56 7.97 -4.45 18.25
CA ILE A 56 8.48 -3.86 19.50
C ILE A 56 7.34 -3.21 20.27
N PHE A 57 6.57 -2.33 19.62
CA PHE A 57 5.42 -1.68 20.24
C PHE A 57 4.33 -2.68 20.64
N SER A 58 4.04 -3.66 19.77
CA SER A 58 2.99 -4.65 20.02
C SER A 58 3.33 -5.55 21.21
N THR A 59 4.59 -5.99 21.34
CA THR A 59 5.02 -6.82 22.48
C THR A 59 4.95 -6.04 23.78
N SER A 60 5.49 -4.82 23.83
CA SER A 60 5.42 -3.99 25.05
C SER A 60 3.98 -3.68 25.47
N LEU A 61 3.09 -3.41 24.50
CA LEU A 61 1.67 -3.17 24.80
C LEU A 61 0.97 -4.45 25.29
N PHE A 62 1.40 -5.62 24.82
CA PHE A 62 0.82 -6.92 25.19
C PHE A 62 1.15 -7.27 26.63
N GLU A 63 2.40 -7.05 27.02
CA GLU A 63 2.90 -7.33 28.37
C GLU A 63 2.21 -6.47 29.43
N MET A 64 1.95 -5.18 29.13
CA MET A 64 1.32 -4.27 30.11
C MET A 64 -0.21 -4.46 30.23
N SER A 65 -0.88 -4.78 29.13
CA SER A 65 -2.35 -4.60 29.01
C SER A 65 -3.11 -5.89 28.68
N GLY A 66 -2.38 -6.95 28.34
CA GLY A 66 -2.94 -8.18 27.78
C GLY A 66 -3.53 -8.00 26.37
N TYR A 67 -4.27 -9.01 25.92
CA TYR A 67 -4.74 -9.15 24.54
C TYR A 67 -5.77 -8.09 24.06
N LYS A 68 -6.65 -7.60 24.95
CA LYS A 68 -7.79 -6.75 24.54
C LYS A 68 -7.35 -5.44 23.89
N TYR A 69 -6.37 -4.73 24.47
CA TYR A 69 -5.97 -3.40 24.00
C TYR A 69 -5.22 -3.45 22.66
N ILE A 70 -4.48 -4.53 22.39
CA ILE A 70 -3.82 -4.70 21.10
C ILE A 70 -4.81 -4.92 19.97
N MET A 71 -5.88 -5.69 20.21
CA MET A 71 -6.91 -5.89 19.19
C MET A 71 -7.61 -4.57 18.85
N VAL A 72 -7.87 -3.72 19.84
CA VAL A 72 -8.43 -2.38 19.61
C VAL A 72 -7.44 -1.50 18.84
N TYR A 73 -6.16 -1.50 19.22
CA TYR A 73 -5.11 -0.76 18.50
C TYR A 73 -5.01 -1.18 17.03
N HIS A 74 -5.04 -2.49 16.76
CA HIS A 74 -4.99 -3.03 15.40
C HIS A 74 -6.23 -2.61 14.59
N LEU A 75 -7.41 -2.62 15.20
CA LEU A 75 -8.66 -2.20 14.55
C LEU A 75 -8.64 -0.68 14.23
N ILE A 76 -8.08 0.15 15.11
CA ILE A 76 -7.89 1.58 14.86
C ILE A 76 -6.95 1.82 13.68
N ILE A 77 -5.84 1.09 13.58
CA ILE A 77 -4.90 1.21 12.45
C ILE A 77 -5.58 0.84 11.13
N ILE A 78 -6.31 -0.27 11.09
CA ILE A 78 -7.02 -0.69 9.89
C ILE A 78 -8.08 0.35 9.49
N ALA A 79 -8.85 0.86 10.45
CA ALA A 79 -9.84 1.89 10.19
C ALA A 79 -9.19 3.18 9.65
N PHE A 80 -8.06 3.59 10.22
CA PHE A 80 -7.29 4.73 9.75
C PHE A 80 -6.74 4.52 8.33
N ALA A 81 -6.21 3.33 8.04
CA ALA A 81 -5.73 2.97 6.71
C ALA A 81 -6.87 3.02 5.67
N ALA A 82 -8.05 2.47 6.01
CA ALA A 82 -9.24 2.52 5.17
C ALA A 82 -9.73 3.96 4.94
N LEU A 83 -9.73 4.79 5.98
CA LEU A 83 -10.10 6.20 5.89
C LEU A 83 -9.14 6.97 4.96
N MET A 84 -7.83 6.76 5.12
CA MET A 84 -6.83 7.39 4.26
C MET A 84 -6.97 6.95 2.81
N ALA A 85 -7.18 5.65 2.56
CA ALA A 85 -7.45 5.14 1.22
C ALA A 85 -8.71 5.78 0.62
N PHE A 86 -9.78 5.94 1.41
CA PHE A 86 -11.03 6.56 0.96
C PHE A 86 -10.88 8.05 0.63
N ILE A 87 -10.12 8.80 1.42
CA ILE A 87 -9.86 10.24 1.19
C ILE A 87 -8.96 10.41 -0.04
N LEU A 88 -7.90 9.61 -0.15
CA LEU A 88 -6.91 9.69 -1.22
C LEU A 88 -7.39 9.08 -2.54
N ARG A 89 -8.58 8.45 -2.59
CA ARG A 89 -9.15 7.84 -3.81
C ARG A 89 -9.11 8.74 -5.03
N LYS A 90 -9.30 10.06 -4.85
CA LYS A 90 -9.27 11.04 -5.95
C LYS A 90 -7.87 11.32 -6.49
N ARG A 91 -6.82 11.04 -5.70
CA ARG A 91 -5.40 11.15 -6.11
C ARG A 91 -4.81 9.82 -6.58
N LEU A 92 -5.49 8.71 -6.33
CA LEU A 92 -5.09 7.37 -6.74
C LEU A 92 -5.48 7.04 -8.20
N VAL A 93 -5.78 8.05 -9.02
CA VAL A 93 -6.09 7.84 -10.44
C VAL A 93 -4.77 7.58 -11.19
N PRO A 94 -4.69 6.49 -12.00
CA PRO A 94 -3.50 6.17 -12.78
C PRO A 94 -3.04 7.37 -13.61
N LEU A 95 -1.73 7.62 -13.67
CA LEU A 95 -1.22 8.61 -14.61
C LEU A 95 -1.48 8.07 -16.03
N GLU A 96 -2.26 8.79 -16.83
CA GLU A 96 -2.42 8.48 -18.25
C GLU A 96 -1.06 8.60 -18.96
N LEU A 97 -0.32 7.49 -19.06
CA LEU A 97 0.96 7.43 -19.79
C LEU A 97 0.77 7.33 -21.30
N THR A 98 -0.42 6.96 -21.75
CA THR A 98 -0.75 6.86 -23.17
C THR A 98 -1.65 8.01 -23.57
N PRO A 99 -1.14 9.02 -24.29
CA PRO A 99 -2.02 9.85 -25.09
C PRO A 99 -2.81 8.93 -26.01
N THR A 100 -4.12 9.14 -26.09
CA THR A 100 -4.92 8.71 -27.23
C THR A 100 -4.17 9.06 -28.52
N ILE A 101 -4.12 8.13 -29.49
CA ILE A 101 -3.50 8.33 -30.80
C ILE A 101 -3.88 9.74 -31.32
N GLY A 102 -2.88 10.56 -31.66
CA GLY A 102 -3.08 11.91 -32.18
C GLY A 102 -2.95 13.10 -31.19
N LYS A 103 -2.63 12.90 -29.91
CA LYS A 103 -2.34 14.02 -28.98
C LYS A 103 -0.84 14.27 -28.77
N ALA A 104 -0.43 15.53 -28.93
CA ALA A 104 0.96 15.98 -28.76
C ALA A 104 1.43 15.79 -27.31
N THR A 105 2.54 15.07 -27.11
CA THR A 105 3.17 14.96 -25.79
C THR A 105 4.31 15.98 -25.68
N LYS A 106 4.22 16.90 -24.71
CA LYS A 106 5.35 17.79 -24.39
C LYS A 106 6.46 16.98 -23.71
N TYR A 107 7.56 16.79 -24.42
CA TYR A 107 8.80 16.21 -23.92
C TYR A 107 9.78 17.33 -23.58
N LYS A 108 10.73 17.06 -22.66
CA LYS A 108 11.77 18.04 -22.26
C LYS A 108 12.65 18.53 -23.43
N ARG A 109 12.64 17.83 -24.57
CA ARG A 109 13.42 18.14 -25.79
C ARG A 109 12.56 18.33 -27.05
N GLY A 110 11.24 18.54 -26.92
CA GLY A 110 10.35 18.76 -28.08
C GLY A 110 8.94 18.20 -27.89
N THR A 111 8.11 18.22 -28.93
CA THR A 111 6.82 17.50 -28.95
C THR A 111 6.96 16.26 -29.81
N PHE A 112 6.63 15.08 -29.27
CA PHE A 112 6.60 13.83 -30.04
C PHE A 112 5.14 13.46 -30.30
N TYR A 113 4.83 13.19 -31.56
CA TYR A 113 3.54 12.65 -31.98
C TYR A 113 3.71 11.13 -32.15
N ARG A 114 2.86 10.36 -31.48
CA ARG A 114 2.79 8.91 -31.66
C ARG A 114 2.01 8.65 -32.96
N MET A 115 2.71 8.22 -34.01
CA MET A 115 2.09 7.66 -35.22
C MET A 115 1.48 6.30 -34.91
#